data_AF-A0A260RRS4-F1
#
_entry.id   AF-A0A260RRS4-F1
#
_cell.length_a   1.000
_cell.length_b   1.000
_cell.length_c   1.000
_cell.angle_alpha   90.00
_cell.angle_beta   90.00
_cell.angle_gamma   90.00
#
_symmetry.space_group_name_H-M   'P 1'
#
loop_
_entity.id
_entity.type
_entity.pdbx_description
1 polymer ?
#
loop_
_entity_poly.entity_id
_entity_poly.type
_entity_poly.pdbx_seq_one_letter_code
_entity_poly.pdbx_strand_id
1 'polypeptide(L)' 'MSSIEHLLTVAQVAARLGITRRAVQQAIARNALAAQKLPTKTGAYLIEPAEVDRYDQARRHETAVS' A
#
# COMPACT_ATOMS: atom_id res chain seq x y z
N MET A 1 -8.19 16.75 5.22
CA MET A 1 -8.79 16.66 3.87
C MET A 1 -7.75 16.08 2.93
N SER A 2 -7.91 14.83 2.52
CA SER A 2 -7.00 14.18 1.56
C SER A 2 -7.38 14.63 0.15
N SER A 3 -6.60 15.53 -0.43
CA SER A 3 -6.71 15.87 -1.86
C SER A 3 -6.40 14.62 -2.68
N ILE A 4 -7.27 14.29 -3.65
CA ILE A 4 -7.14 13.13 -4.56
C ILE A 4 -5.77 13.06 -5.24
N GLU A 5 -5.08 14.20 -5.37
CA GLU A 5 -3.74 14.36 -5.93
C GLU A 5 -2.62 13.60 -5.18
N HIS A 6 -2.88 13.07 -3.98
CA HIS A 6 -1.86 12.38 -3.16
C HIS A 6 -2.06 10.86 -3.03
N LEU A 7 -3.01 10.25 -3.74
CA LEU A 7 -3.19 8.80 -3.69
C LEU A 7 -2.09 8.07 -4.48
N LEU A 8 -1.60 6.97 -3.93
CA LEU A 8 -0.53 6.18 -4.50
C LEU A 8 -1.07 4.92 -5.17
N THR A 9 -0.55 4.61 -6.34
CA THR A 9 -0.76 3.32 -7.01
C THR A 9 0.10 2.23 -6.36
N VAL A 10 -0.26 0.97 -6.59
CA VAL A 10 0.56 -0.20 -6.20
C VAL A 10 2.02 -0.07 -6.65
N ALA A 11 2.26 0.47 -7.85
CA ALA A 11 3.61 0.63 -8.37
C ALA A 11 4.43 1.68 -7.60
N GLN A 12 3.80 2.81 -7.24
CA GLN A 12 4.44 3.85 -6.43
C GLN A 12 4.70 3.37 -5.00
N VAL A 13 3.74 2.65 -4.41
CA VAL A 13 3.92 2.05 -3.07
C VAL A 13 5.05 1.02 -3.07
N ALA A 14 5.11 0.16 -4.08
CA ALA A 14 6.18 -0.81 -4.23
C ALA A 14 7.57 -0.14 -4.28
N ALA A 15 7.70 0.93 -5.09
CA ALA A 15 8.93 1.71 -5.18
C ALA A 15 9.29 2.40 -3.85
N ARG A 16 8.31 2.99 -3.18
CA ARG A 16 8.51 3.69 -1.88
C ARG A 16 8.95 2.73 -0.78
N LEU A 17 8.36 1.53 -0.72
CA LEU A 17 8.64 0.53 0.31
C LEU A 17 9.81 -0.40 -0.02
N GLY A 18 10.40 -0.28 -1.21
CA GLY A 18 11.46 -1.18 -1.68
C GLY A 18 11.03 -2.65 -1.80
N ILE A 19 9.76 -2.91 -2.15
CA ILE A 19 9.21 -4.28 -2.29
C ILE A 19 8.57 -4.51 -3.65
N THR A 20 8.24 -5.77 -3.97
CA THR A 20 7.58 -6.10 -5.24
C THR A 20 6.11 -5.65 -5.25
N ARG A 21 5.58 -5.35 -6.44
CA ARG A 21 4.14 -5.07 -6.62
C ARG A 21 3.25 -6.22 -6.12
N ARG A 22 3.70 -7.46 -6.29
CA ARG A 22 3.01 -8.67 -5.78
C ARG A 22 2.93 -8.65 -4.26
N ALA A 23 4.00 -8.28 -3.56
CA ALA A 23 3.99 -8.17 -2.11
C ALA A 23 3.00 -7.10 -1.61
N VAL A 24 2.93 -5.94 -2.31
CA VAL A 24 1.91 -4.91 -2.02
C VAL A 24 0.50 -5.46 -2.22
N GLN A 25 0.24 -6.15 -3.34
CA GLN A 25 -1.08 -6.76 -3.60
C GLN A 25 -1.45 -7.82 -2.56
N GLN A 26 -0.50 -8.63 -2.12
CA GLN A 26 -0.73 -9.58 -1.03
C GLN A 26 -1.02 -8.86 0.30
N ALA A 27 -0.34 -7.75 0.59
CA ALA A 27 -0.62 -6.93 1.76
C ALA A 27 -2.05 -6.36 1.75
N ILE A 28 -2.53 -5.95 0.58
CA ILE A 28 -3.92 -5.51 0.39
C ILE A 28 -4.88 -6.69 0.57
N ALA A 29 -4.59 -7.85 -0.06
CA ALA A 29 -5.45 -9.02 0.01
C ALA A 29 -5.61 -9.59 1.44
N ARG A 30 -4.58 -9.44 2.29
CA ARG A 30 -4.62 -9.83 3.71
C ARG A 30 -5.17 -8.74 4.63
N ASN A 31 -5.68 -7.64 4.08
CA ASN A 31 -6.14 -6.46 4.82
C ASN A 31 -5.07 -5.78 5.71
N ALA A 32 -3.77 -6.04 5.46
CA ALA A 32 -2.68 -5.37 6.19
C ALA A 32 -2.36 -3.98 5.63
N LEU A 33 -2.82 -3.68 4.40
CA LEU A 33 -2.69 -2.37 3.77
C LEU A 33 -4.04 -1.96 3.21
N ALA A 34 -4.62 -0.89 3.74
CA ALA A 34 -5.91 -0.40 3.26
C ALA A 34 -5.74 0.23 1.87
N ALA A 35 -6.62 -0.13 0.95
CA ALA A 35 -6.61 0.37 -0.42
C ALA A 35 -8.02 0.45 -0.98
N GLN A 36 -8.26 1.45 -1.83
CA GLN A 36 -9.49 1.59 -2.59
C GLN A 36 -9.30 0.99 -3.99
N LYS A 37 -10.14 0.01 -4.34
CA LYS A 37 -10.15 -0.55 -5.70
C LYS A 37 -10.98 0.35 -6.62
N LEU A 38 -10.39 0.77 -7.73
CA LEU A 38 -11.08 1.56 -8.75
C LEU A 38 -11.99 0.67 -9.61
N PRO A 39 -13.17 1.19 -10.02
CA PRO A 39 -14.10 0.49 -10.91
C PRO A 39 -13.64 0.56 -12.38
N THR A 40 -12.37 0.25 -12.64
CA THR A 40 -11.80 0.22 -13.99
C THR A 40 -11.63 -1.23 -14.46
N LYS A 41 -11.52 -1.42 -15.79
CA LYS A 41 -11.34 -2.75 -16.40
C LYS A 41 -10.16 -3.54 -15.82
N THR A 42 -9.14 -2.84 -15.33
CA THR A 42 -7.92 -3.41 -14.73
C THR A 42 -8.00 -3.53 -13.20
N GLY A 43 -9.00 -2.92 -12.55
CA GLY A 43 -9.18 -2.98 -11.10
C GLY A 43 -7.99 -2.41 -10.30
N ALA A 44 -7.44 -1.28 -10.75
CA ALA A 44 -6.28 -0.65 -10.11
C ALA A 44 -6.60 -0.24 -8.65
N TYR A 45 -5.61 -0.31 -7.76
CA TYR A 45 -5.73 0.15 -6.38
C TYR A 45 -5.14 1.54 -6.20
N LEU A 46 -5.83 2.35 -5.41
CA LEU A 46 -5.37 3.61 -4.85
C LEU A 46 -5.16 3.45 -3.34
N ILE A 47 -4.05 3.95 -2.84
CA ILE A 47 -3.58 3.73 -1.48
C ILE A 47 -3.23 5.09 -0.88
N GLU A 48 -3.72 5.37 0.32
CA GLU A 48 -3.36 6.61 1.00
C GLU A 48 -1.91 6.57 1.50
N PRO A 49 -1.13 7.66 1.35
CA PRO A 49 0.23 7.73 1.87
C PRO A 49 0.33 7.39 3.36
N ALA A 50 -0.64 7.84 4.17
CA ALA A 50 -0.68 7.57 5.60
C ALA A 50 -0.86 6.07 5.92
N GLU A 51 -1.56 5.31 5.06
CA GLU A 51 -1.69 3.86 5.19
C GLU A 51 -0.36 3.17 4.84
N VAL A 52 0.34 3.66 3.83
CA VAL A 52 1.67 3.15 3.46
C VAL A 52 2.66 3.34 4.60
N ASP A 53 2.68 4.52 5.22
CA ASP A 53 3.59 4.83 6.33
C ASP A 53 3.25 3.98 7.57
N ARG A 54 1.97 3.77 7.89
CA ARG A 54 1.54 2.85 8.96
C ARG A 54 1.98 1.42 8.71
N TYR A 55 1.79 0.93 7.49
CA TYR A 55 2.20 -0.42 7.10
C TYR A 55 3.72 -0.61 7.19
N ASP A 56 4.51 0.38 6.76
CA ASP A 56 5.96 0.33 6.84
C ASP A 56 6.46 0.27 8.29
N GLN A 57 5.87 1.06 9.17
CA GLN A 57 6.15 1.01 10.60
C GLN A 57 5.87 -0.40 11.16
N ALA A 58 4.68 -0.95 10.90
CA ALA A 58 4.31 -2.28 11.36
C ALA A 58 5.28 -3.37 10.89
N ARG A 59 5.70 -3.34 9.62
CA ARG A 59 6.70 -4.26 9.05
C ARG A 59 8.05 -4.19 9.75
N ARG A 60 8.53 -2.99 10.06
CA ARG A 60 9.81 -2.80 10.76
C ARG A 60 9.76 -3.35 12.18
N HIS A 61 8.64 -3.16 12.87
CA HIS A 61 8.42 -3.75 14.19
C HIS A 61 8.40 -5.28 14.15
N GLU A 62 7.73 -5.89 13.17
CA GLU A 62 7.73 -7.36 13.00
C GLU A 62 9.14 -7.91 12.75
N THR A 63 9.95 -7.19 11.97
CA THR A 63 11.35 -7.58 11.68
C THR A 63 12.26 -7.40 12.90
N ALA A 64 12.01 -6.40 13.75
CA ALA A 64 12.83 -6.12 14.93
C ALA A 64 12.53 -7.04 16.13
N VAL A 65 11.40 -7.77 16.07
CA VAL A 65 10.97 -8.70 17.13
C VAL A 65 11.35 -10.17 16.79
N SER A 66 11.85 -10.42 15.58
CA SER A 66 12.36 -11.72 15.14
C SER A 66 13.88 -11.79 15.23
#